data_AF-A0A8J9YVX9-F1
#
_entry.id   AF-A0A8J9YVX9-F1
#
_cell.length_a   1.000
_cell.length_b   1.000
_cell.length_c   1.000
_cell.angle_alpha   90.00
_cell.angle_beta   90.00
_cell.angle_gamma   90.00
#
_symmetry.space_group_name_H-M   'P 1'
#
loop_
_entity.id
_entity.type
_entity.pdbx_description
1 polymer ?
#
loop_
_entity_poly.entity_id
_entity_poly.type
_entity_poly.pdbx_seq_one_letter_code
_entity_poly.pdbx_strand_id
1 'polypeptide(L)'
;MQDIANLPWTLVELFEDVDDALDVFMLLFSTVVDFHAPVRRFTVRANSVPWLDAELREAMAMRDEAKTEADKYGLHSDREVYKKLRNYVV
;
A
#
# COMPACT_ATOMS: atom_id res chain seq x y z
N MET A 1 23.98 -2.84 -0.49
CA MET A 1 23.86 -3.04 0.97
C MET A 1 25.20 -2.75 1.63
N GLN A 2 25.71 -1.52 1.48
CA GLN A 2 26.97 -1.08 2.12
C GLN A 2 26.70 -0.36 3.44
N ASP A 3 25.47 0.10 3.68
CA ASP A 3 25.11 0.89 4.85
C ASP A 3 25.34 0.15 6.17
N ILE A 4 25.05 -1.16 6.21
CA ILE A 4 25.37 -2.02 7.37
C ILE A 4 26.88 -2.11 7.58
N ALA A 5 27.68 -2.23 6.51
CA ALA A 5 29.13 -2.34 6.62
C ALA A 5 29.79 -1.02 7.06
N ASN A 6 29.14 0.11 6.78
CA ASN A 6 29.63 1.45 7.12
C ASN A 6 29.25 1.90 8.55
N LEU A 7 28.48 1.09 9.30
CA LEU A 7 28.16 1.40 10.69
C LEU A 7 29.42 1.29 11.58
N PRO A 8 29.53 2.13 12.62
CA PRO A 8 30.65 2.11 13.55
C PRO A 8 30.54 0.94 14.54
N TRP A 9 30.79 -0.29 14.06
CA TRP A 9 30.73 -1.51 14.88
C TRP A 9 31.72 -1.52 16.04
N THR A 10 32.78 -0.73 15.95
CA THR A 10 33.73 -0.49 17.04
C THR A 10 33.07 0.04 18.31
N LEU A 11 31.87 0.65 18.22
CA LEU A 11 31.08 1.04 19.38
C LEU A 11 30.61 -0.16 20.20
N VAL A 12 30.30 -1.28 19.57
CA VAL A 12 29.89 -2.52 20.27
C VAL A 12 31.06 -3.11 21.06
N GLU A 13 32.28 -3.02 20.51
CA GLU A 13 33.50 -3.55 21.12
C GLU A 13 34.00 -2.73 22.32
N LEU A 14 33.45 -1.52 22.54
CA LEU A 14 33.82 -0.63 23.64
C LEU A 14 33.13 -0.98 24.97
N PHE A 15 32.07 -1.80 24.96
CA PHE A 15 31.32 -2.16 26.15
C PHE A 15 31.86 -3.47 26.77
N GLU A 16 32.13 -3.45 28.08
CA GLU A 16 32.59 -4.62 28.83
C GLU A 16 31.44 -5.56 29.20
N ASP A 17 30.24 -5.01 29.40
CA ASP A 17 29.03 -5.77 29.69
C ASP A 17 28.38 -6.28 28.39
N VAL A 18 27.97 -7.54 28.41
CA VAL A 18 27.42 -8.22 27.23
C VAL A 18 26.02 -7.72 26.88
N ASP A 19 25.21 -7.37 27.88
CA ASP A 19 23.87 -6.86 27.65
C ASP A 19 23.95 -5.44 27.04
N ASP A 20 24.85 -4.59 27.55
CA ASP A 20 25.09 -3.26 26.98
C ASP A 20 25.61 -3.33 25.52
N ALA A 21 26.53 -4.26 25.22
CA ALA A 21 27.04 -4.46 23.87
C ALA A 21 25.93 -4.93 22.90
N LEU A 22 25.05 -5.82 23.37
CA LEU A 22 23.91 -6.30 22.59
C LEU A 22 22.92 -5.18 22.28
N ASP A 23 22.60 -4.33 23.26
CA ASP A 23 21.69 -3.20 23.07
C ASP A 23 22.21 -2.21 22.02
N VAL A 24 23.51 -1.90 22.06
CA VAL A 24 24.17 -1.02 21.09
C VAL A 24 24.19 -1.65 19.69
N PHE A 25 24.47 -2.94 19.60
CA PHE A 25 24.40 -3.67 18.34
C PHE A 25 22.98 -3.61 17.75
N MET A 26 21.96 -3.92 18.56
CA MET A 26 20.57 -3.93 18.14
C MET A 26 20.11 -2.55 17.70
N LEU A 27 20.54 -1.49 18.38
CA LEU A 27 20.25 -0.11 17.99
C LEU A 27 20.86 0.21 16.62
N LEU A 28 22.16 0.00 16.42
CA LEU A 28 22.86 0.29 15.17
C LEU A 28 22.25 -0.50 14.01
N PHE A 29 22.02 -1.80 14.20
CA PHE A 29 21.43 -2.65 13.19
C PHE A 29 20.00 -2.24 12.83
N SER A 30 19.16 -2.00 13.84
CA SER A 30 17.74 -1.68 13.62
C SER A 30 17.56 -0.36 12.89
N THR A 31 18.40 0.65 13.11
CA THR A 31 18.30 1.91 12.36
C THR A 31 18.43 1.73 10.84
N VAL A 32 19.32 0.83 10.40
CA VAL A 32 19.50 0.54 8.97
C VAL A 32 18.38 -0.36 8.46
N VAL A 33 17.96 -1.35 9.26
CA VAL A 33 16.84 -2.24 8.90
C VAL A 33 15.54 -1.47 8.77
N ASP A 34 15.21 -0.57 9.68
CA ASP A 34 13.98 0.22 9.63
C ASP A 34 13.96 1.18 8.44
N PHE A 35 15.13 1.69 8.03
CA PHE A 35 15.25 2.53 6.84
C PHE A 35 15.02 1.73 5.55
N HIS A 36 15.63 0.55 5.42
CA HIS A 36 15.56 -0.27 4.20
C HIS A 36 14.32 -1.15 4.13
N ALA A 37 13.82 -1.61 5.27
CA ALA A 37 12.71 -2.56 5.42
C ALA A 37 11.75 -2.12 6.53
N PRO A 38 11.12 -0.93 6.39
CA PRO A 38 10.17 -0.45 7.38
C PRO A 38 8.98 -1.39 7.50
N VAL A 39 8.57 -1.67 8.74
CA VAL A 39 7.34 -2.42 9.00
C VAL A 39 6.15 -1.58 8.54
N ARG A 40 5.46 -2.05 7.48
CA ARG A 40 4.28 -1.37 6.93
C ARG A 40 3.05 -2.23 7.15
N ARG A 41 1.99 -1.59 7.63
CA ARG A 41 0.65 -2.19 7.66
C ARG A 41 -0.04 -1.93 6.33
N PHE A 42 -0.53 -2.98 5.69
CA PHE A 42 -1.34 -2.88 4.49
C PHE A 42 -2.53 -3.84 4.57
N THR A 43 -3.62 -3.46 3.92
CA THR A 43 -4.77 -4.35 3.75
C THR A 43 -4.52 -5.25 2.55
N VAL A 44 -4.50 -6.56 2.77
CA VAL A 44 -4.47 -7.54 1.67
C VAL A 44 -5.78 -7.41 0.89
N ARG A 45 -5.71 -6.97 -0.36
CA ARG A 45 -6.88 -6.96 -1.25
C ARG A 45 -7.10 -8.39 -1.74
N ALA A 46 -8.31 -8.93 -1.56
CA ALA A 46 -8.67 -10.19 -2.20
C ALA A 46 -8.74 -9.95 -3.72
N ASN A 47 -7.84 -10.59 -4.47
CA ASN A 47 -7.73 -10.40 -5.92
C ASN A 47 -8.91 -11.01 -6.70
N SER A 48 -9.65 -11.94 -6.09
CA SER A 48 -10.80 -12.59 -6.71
C SER A 48 -11.86 -12.88 -5.65
N VAL A 49 -12.93 -12.09 -5.63
CA VAL A 49 -14.15 -12.51 -4.96
C VAL A 49 -14.92 -13.43 -5.93
N PRO A 50 -15.36 -14.63 -5.52
CA PRO A 50 -15.96 -15.62 -6.44
C PRO A 50 -17.22 -15.15 -7.18
N TRP A 51 -17.89 -14.14 -6.66
CA TRP A 51 -19.11 -13.55 -7.24
C TRP A 51 -18.83 -12.41 -8.23
N LEU A 52 -17.59 -11.93 -8.35
CA LEU A 52 -17.21 -10.87 -9.29
C LEU A 52 -16.65 -11.48 -10.57
N ASP A 53 -17.54 -11.76 -11.50
CA ASP A 53 -17.17 -12.20 -12.84
C ASP A 53 -16.57 -11.05 -13.67
N ALA A 54 -16.15 -11.37 -14.90
CA ALA A 54 -15.55 -10.39 -15.80
C ALA A 54 -16.53 -9.34 -16.30
N GLU A 55 -17.78 -9.73 -16.50
CA GLU A 55 -18.84 -8.88 -17.02
C GLU A 55 -19.24 -7.82 -15.99
N LEU A 56 -19.44 -8.21 -14.73
CA LEU A 56 -19.74 -7.29 -13.64
C LEU A 56 -18.61 -6.29 -13.41
N ARG A 57 -17.35 -6.73 -13.55
CA ARG A 57 -16.18 -5.85 -13.45
C ARG A 57 -16.14 -4.81 -14.57
N GLU A 58 -16.45 -5.23 -15.80
CA GLU A 58 -16.55 -4.32 -16.95
C GLU A 58 -17.69 -3.32 -16.75
N ALA A 59 -18.84 -3.78 -16.26
CA ALA A 59 -19.96 -2.91 -15.94
C ALA A 59 -19.65 -1.91 -14.82
N MET A 60 -18.90 -2.33 -13.78
CA MET A 60 -18.38 -1.43 -12.75
C MET A 60 -17.45 -0.36 -13.32
N ALA A 61 -16.56 -0.73 -14.26
CA ALA A 61 -15.67 0.22 -14.93
C ALA A 61 -16.45 1.24 -15.77
N MET A 62 -17.40 0.77 -16.59
CA MET A 62 -18.28 1.64 -17.39
C MET A 62 -19.06 2.63 -16.51
N ARG A 63 -19.56 2.17 -15.35
CA ARG A 63 -20.23 3.02 -14.37
C ARG A 63 -19.30 4.14 -13.86
N ASP A 64 -18.06 3.81 -13.53
CA ASP A 64 -17.09 4.75 -12.96
C ASP A 64 -16.60 5.77 -13.98
N GLU A 65 -16.45 5.37 -15.24
CA GLU A 65 -16.21 6.27 -16.37
C GLU A 65 -17.39 7.22 -16.58
N ALA A 66 -18.63 6.70 -16.64
CA ALA A 66 -19.83 7.51 -16.81
C ALA A 66 -20.05 8.48 -15.65
N LYS A 67 -19.67 8.11 -14.43
CA LYS A 67 -19.69 9.02 -13.28
C LYS A 67 -18.70 10.17 -13.47
N THR A 68 -17.48 9.85 -13.89
CA THR A 68 -16.43 10.84 -14.15
C THR A 68 -16.85 11.82 -15.24
N GLU A 69 -17.47 11.32 -16.32
CA GLU A 69 -18.03 12.12 -17.40
C GLU A 69 -19.15 13.04 -16.90
N ALA A 70 -20.12 12.49 -16.16
CA ALA A 70 -21.23 13.25 -15.61
C ALA A 70 -20.77 14.34 -14.63
N ASP A 71 -19.75 14.08 -13.82
CA ASP A 71 -19.16 15.06 -12.89
C ASP A 71 -18.37 16.15 -13.64
N LYS A 72 -17.74 15.80 -14.77
CA LYS A 72 -16.92 16.73 -15.58
C LYS A 72 -17.76 17.66 -16.45
N TYR A 73 -18.76 17.14 -17.14
CA TYR A 73 -19.53 17.90 -18.12
C TYR A 73 -20.88 18.37 -17.58
N GLY A 74 -21.44 17.68 -16.57
CA GLY A 74 -22.66 18.10 -15.89
C GLY A 74 -23.93 18.02 -16.75
N LEU A 75 -23.89 17.41 -17.94
CA LEU A 75 -25.07 17.28 -18.78
C LEU A 75 -26.07 16.29 -18.17
N HIS A 76 -27.35 16.54 -18.44
CA HIS A 76 -28.44 15.67 -18.02
C HIS A 76 -28.31 14.26 -18.63
N SER A 77 -27.90 14.18 -19.91
CA SER A 77 -27.67 12.91 -20.63
C SER A 77 -26.66 12.02 -19.92
N ASP A 78 -25.52 12.59 -19.51
CA ASP A 78 -24.41 11.85 -18.90
C ASP A 78 -24.84 11.30 -17.54
N ARG A 79 -25.64 12.11 -16.82
CA ARG A 79 -26.24 11.71 -15.55
C ARG A 79 -27.29 10.61 -15.70
N GLU A 80 -28.03 10.55 -16.81
CA GLU A 80 -28.95 9.45 -17.11
C GLU A 80 -28.20 8.16 -17.44
N VAL A 81 -27.12 8.25 -18.22
CA VAL A 81 -26.24 7.12 -18.53
C VAL A 81 -25.65 6.54 -17.24
N TYR A 82 -25.10 7.38 -16.37
CA TYR A 82 -24.59 6.96 -15.06
C TYR A 82 -25.67 6.28 -14.21
N LYS A 83 -26.88 6.83 -14.14
CA LYS A 83 -27.99 6.22 -13.37
C LYS A 83 -28.34 4.81 -13.86
N LYS A 84 -28.36 4.60 -15.18
CA LYS A 84 -28.64 3.28 -15.79
C LYS A 84 -27.55 2.26 -15.42
N LEU A 85 -26.29 2.62 -15.63
CA LEU A 85 -25.15 1.75 -15.32
C LEU A 85 -25.04 1.44 -13.82
N ARG A 86 -25.30 2.43 -12.96
CA ARG A 86 -25.35 2.22 -11.51
C ARG A 86 -26.42 1.21 -11.12
N ASN A 87 -27.62 1.29 -11.70
CA ASN A 87 -28.71 0.37 -11.38
C ASN A 87 -28.51 -1.05 -11.95
N TYR A 88 -27.61 -1.22 -12.93
CA TYR A 88 -27.26 -2.52 -13.47
C TYR A 88 -26.24 -3.28 -12.59
N VAL A 89 -25.37 -2.54 -11.91
CA VAL A 89 -24.25 -3.06 -11.11
C VAL A 89 -24.60 -3.25 -9.62
N VAL A 90 -25.71 -2.66 -9.17
CA VAL A 90 -26.21 -2.70 -7.77
C VAL A 90 -27.24 -3.80 -7.62
#